data_AF-A0A519Q6S9-F1
#
_entry.id   AF-A0A519Q6S9-F1
#
_cell.length_a   1.000
_cell.length_b   1.000
_cell.length_c   1.000
_cell.angle_alpha   90.00
_cell.angle_beta   90.00
_cell.angle_gamma   90.00
#
_symmetry.space_group_name_H-M   'P 1'
#
loop_
_entity.id
_entity.type
_entity.pdbx_description
1 polymer ?
#
loop_
_entity_poly.entity_id
_entity_poly.type
_entity_poly.pdbx_seq_one_letter_code
_entity_poly.pdbx_strand_id
1 'polypeptide(L)' 'MGRDRITDRHGRRRMTRSERLGVGGVITLAAVALAGVVAGVIIDRLLDFDDAMDAGGEWDEGGGVSTRWQ' A
#
# COMPACT_ATOMS: atom_id res chain seq x y z
N MET A 1 34.15 -22.59 -22.65
CA MET A 1 33.81 -22.51 -21.20
C MET A 1 34.75 -21.50 -20.52
N GLY A 2 34.42 -20.22 -20.59
CA GLY A 2 35.23 -19.14 -20.00
C GLY A 2 34.63 -18.72 -18.66
N ARG A 3 35.39 -18.86 -17.57
CA ARG A 3 34.94 -18.62 -16.19
C ARG A 3 34.84 -17.11 -15.91
N ASP A 4 33.68 -16.73 -15.39
CA ASP A 4 33.44 -15.53 -14.60
C ASP A 4 34.61 -15.22 -13.65
N ARG A 5 35.10 -13.98 -13.67
CA ARG A 5 35.66 -13.30 -12.49
C ARG A 5 36.03 -11.84 -12.80
N ILE A 6 35.17 -10.92 -12.37
CA ILE A 6 35.52 -9.51 -12.25
C ILE A 6 36.02 -9.31 -10.82
N THR A 7 37.34 -9.27 -10.66
CA THR A 7 38.00 -9.07 -9.37
C THR A 7 37.79 -7.64 -8.88
N ASP A 8 37.26 -7.48 -7.68
CA ASP A 8 37.20 -6.21 -6.97
C ASP A 8 38.48 -6.00 -6.14
N ARG A 9 38.99 -4.77 -6.09
CA ARG A 9 40.24 -4.41 -5.39
C ARG A 9 40.16 -4.57 -3.87
N HIS A 10 38.99 -4.93 -3.33
CA HIS A 10 38.69 -5.11 -1.90
C HIS A 10 38.43 -6.56 -1.47
N GLY A 11 38.60 -7.56 -2.34
CA GLY A 11 38.38 -8.97 -1.97
C GLY A 11 36.93 -9.35 -1.67
N ARG A 12 35.96 -8.45 -1.86
CA ARG A 12 34.52 -8.77 -1.83
C ARG A 12 34.08 -9.14 -3.25
N ARG A 13 33.58 -10.37 -3.41
CA ARG A 13 33.06 -10.90 -4.68
C ARG A 13 32.09 -9.89 -5.33
N ARG A 14 32.42 -9.42 -6.53
CA ARG A 14 31.48 -8.65 -7.36
C ARG A 14 30.31 -9.56 -7.73
N MET A 15 29.10 -9.18 -7.30
CA MET A 15 27.85 -9.76 -7.78
C MET A 15 27.84 -9.76 -9.31
N THR A 16 27.53 -10.91 -9.91
CA THR A 16 27.40 -11.02 -11.37
C THR A 16 26.23 -10.16 -11.86
N ARG A 17 26.20 -9.83 -13.15
CA ARG A 17 25.15 -8.95 -13.73
C ARG A 17 23.73 -9.46 -13.47
N SER A 18 23.57 -10.79 -13.40
CA SER A 18 22.32 -11.47 -13.06
C SER A 18 21.90 -11.26 -11.61
N GLU A 19 22.85 -11.26 -10.67
CA GLU A 19 22.58 -10.99 -9.24
C GLU A 19 22.07 -9.56 -9.02
N ARG A 20 22.65 -8.56 -9.70
CA ARG A 20 22.18 -7.17 -9.61
C ARG A 20 20.77 -6.98 -10.15
N LEU A 21 20.44 -7.63 -11.28
CA LEU A 21 19.10 -7.59 -11.87
C LEU A 21 18.08 -8.33 -11.01
N GLY A 22 18.47 -9.46 -10.39
CA GLY A 22 17.63 -10.20 -9.45
C GLY A 22 17.28 -9.37 -8.21
N VAL A 23 18.27 -8.72 -7.59
CA VAL A 23 18.03 -7.86 -6.41
C VAL A 23 17.17 -6.66 -6.77
N GLY A 24 17.43 -5.99 -7.89
CA GLY A 24 16.60 -4.87 -8.35
C GLY A 24 15.13 -5.28 -8.56
N GLY A 25 14.90 -6.44 -9.19
CA GLY A 25 13.56 -6.97 -9.37
C GLY A 25 12.85 -7.27 -8.06
N VAL A 26 13.54 -7.91 -7.10
CA VAL A 26 12.99 -8.20 -5.77
C VAL A 26 12.61 -6.93 -5.02
N ILE A 27 13.45 -5.88 -5.07
CA ILE A 27 13.16 -4.59 -4.44
C ILE A 27 11.90 -3.95 -5.04
N THR A 28 11.78 -3.97 -6.37
CA THR A 28 10.60 -3.42 -7.04
C THR A 28 9.33 -4.17 -6.66
N LEU A 29 9.36 -5.51 -6.63
CA LEU A 29 8.21 -6.32 -6.21
C LEU A 29 7.83 -6.04 -4.76
N ALA A 30 8.81 -5.93 -3.87
CA ALA A 30 8.57 -5.57 -2.47
C ALA A 30 7.94 -4.18 -2.33
N ALA A 31 8.39 -3.20 -3.12
CA ALA A 31 7.84 -1.85 -3.11
C ALA A 31 6.38 -1.82 -3.60
N VAL A 32 6.06 -2.55 -4.68
CA VAL A 32 4.69 -2.66 -5.20
C VAL A 32 3.78 -3.36 -4.18
N ALA A 33 4.25 -4.43 -3.54
CA ALA A 33 3.50 -5.12 -2.49
C ALA A 33 3.20 -4.19 -1.31
N LEU A 34 4.20 -3.43 -0.84
CA LEU A 34 4.03 -2.45 0.22
C LEU A 34 3.00 -1.37 -0.16
N ALA A 35 3.09 -0.85 -1.39
CA ALA A 35 2.14 0.14 -1.89
C ALA A 35 0.69 -0.38 -1.90
N GLY A 36 0.49 -1.65 -2.29
CA GLY A 36 -0.83 -2.30 -2.25
C GLY A 36 -1.38 -2.41 -0.82
N VAL A 37 -0.52 -2.74 0.15
CA VAL A 37 -0.92 -2.78 1.57
C VAL A 37 -1.36 -1.40 2.06
N VAL A 38 -0.56 -0.36 1.77
CA VAL A 38 -0.89 1.03 2.17
C VAL A 38 -2.21 1.47 1.52
N ALA A 39 -2.40 1.17 0.22
CA ALA A 39 -3.64 1.48 -0.47
C ALA A 39 -4.85 0.76 0.16
N GLY A 40 -4.70 -0.52 0.52
CA GLY A 40 -5.73 -1.27 1.23
C GLY A 40 -6.10 -0.65 2.57
N VAL A 41 -5.11 -0.24 3.36
CA VAL A 41 -5.34 0.47 4.65
C VAL A 41 -6.03 1.81 4.43
N ILE A 42 -5.65 2.58 3.41
CA ILE A 42 -6.32 3.86 3.11
C ILE A 42 -7.78 3.61 2.75
N ILE A 43 -8.06 2.63 1.89
CA ILE A 43 -9.42 2.28 1.47
C ILE A 43 -10.24 1.81 2.66
N ASP A 44 -9.72 0.90 3.48
CA ASP A 44 -10.33 0.42 4.73
C ASP A 44 -10.75 1.59 5.61
N ARG A 45 -9.86 2.58 5.80
CA ARG A 45 -10.20 3.78 6.57
C ARG A 45 -11.24 4.67 5.92
N LEU A 46 -11.22 4.82 4.60
CA LEU A 46 -12.23 5.59 3.89
C LEU A 46 -13.61 4.92 3.97
N LEU A 47 -13.65 3.58 3.93
CA LEU A 47 -14.88 2.82 4.10
C LEU A 47 -15.39 2.85 5.54
N ASP A 48 -14.50 2.76 6.53
CA ASP A 48 -14.85 2.98 7.94
C ASP A 48 -15.39 4.41 8.18
N PHE A 49 -14.84 5.41 7.47
CA PHE A 49 -15.37 6.79 7.49
C PHE A 49 -16.74 6.91 6.82
N ASP A 50 -17.01 6.12 5.78
CA ASP A 50 -18.32 6.04 5.12
C ASP A 50 -19.36 5.47 6.10
N ASP A 51 -19.06 4.38 6.80
CA ASP A 51 -19.91 3.83 7.87
C ASP A 51 -20.17 4.85 9.00
N ALA A 52 -19.16 5.64 9.38
CA ALA A 52 -19.34 6.72 10.36
C ALA A 52 -20.15 7.92 9.84
N MET A 53 -20.17 8.16 8.52
CA MET A 53 -21.07 9.14 7.88
C MET A 53 -22.47 8.58 7.66
N ASP A 54 -22.64 7.28 7.42
CA ASP A 54 -23.94 6.59 7.31
C ASP A 54 -24.59 6.39 8.69
N ALA A 55 -23.80 6.36 9.77
CA ALA A 55 -24.28 6.60 11.14
C ALA A 55 -24.87 8.02 11.34
N GLY A 56 -24.69 8.90 10.35
CA GLY A 56 -25.44 10.16 10.17
C GLY A 56 -26.91 9.97 9.75
N GLY A 57 -27.38 8.74 9.57
CA GLY A 57 -28.79 8.38 9.33
C GLY A 57 -29.61 8.10 10.59
N GLU A 58 -29.00 7.89 11.76
CA GLU A 58 -29.70 7.77 13.07
C GLU A 58 -30.09 9.14 13.66
N TRP A 59 -30.12 10.19 12.84
CA TRP A 59 -30.53 11.53 13.25
C TRP A 59 -32.05 11.76 13.12
N ASP A 60 -32.85 10.70 12.93
CA ASP A 60 -34.32 10.81 13.00
C ASP A 60 -35.04 9.53 13.43
N GLU A 61 -34.71 8.99 14.61
CA GLU A 61 -35.67 8.15 15.38
C GLU A 61 -36.27 8.91 16.58
N GLY A 62 -36.04 10.22 16.69
CA GLY A 62 -36.49 11.01 17.83
C GLY A 62 -36.69 12.51 17.60
N GLY A 63 -36.78 12.97 16.34
CA GLY A 63 -36.68 14.40 16.01
C GLY A 63 -37.83 14.91 15.15
N GLY A 64 -39.08 14.63 15.55
CA GLY A 64 -40.29 15.03 14.82
C GLY A 64 -40.22 16.46 14.28
N VAL A 65 -40.06 16.57 12.96
CA VAL A 65 -40.26 17.81 12.22
C VAL A 65 -41.74 18.17 12.37
N SER A 66 -42.06 18.99 13.37
CA SER A 66 -43.37 19.60 13.47
C SER A 66 -43.50 20.56 12.28
N THR A 67 -44.19 20.13 11.23
CA THR A 67 -44.61 21.02 10.15
C THR A 67 -45.63 22.00 10.72
N ARG A 68 -45.16 23.14 11.24
CA ARG A 68 -46.03 24.25 11.61
C ARG A 68 -46.32 25.08 10.37
N TRP A 69 -47.25 24.61 9.56
CA TRP A 69 -47.95 25.50 8.63
C TRP A 69 -49.21 26.00 9.33
N GLN A 70 -49.20 27.29 9.63
CA GLN A 70 -50.35 28.10 10.02
C GLN A 70 -50.51 29.18 8.95
#